data_AF-A0A956XV13-F1
#
_entry.id   AF-A0A956XV13-F1
#
_cell.length_a   1.000
_cell.length_b   1.000
_cell.length_c   1.000
_cell.angle_alpha   90.00
_cell.angle_beta   90.00
_cell.angle_gamma   90.00
#
_symmetry.space_group_name_H-M   'P 1'
#
loop_
_entity.id
_entity.type
_entity.pdbx_description
1 polymer ?
#
loop_
_entity_poly.entity_id
_entity_poly.type
_entity_poly.pdbx_seq_one_letter_code
_entity_poly.pdbx_strand_id
1 'polypeptide(L)' 'MLQVNKLSLRYPGAEDYTLKDVSFVVNSGERLGVVGPNGSGKSTLLR' A
#
# COMPACT_ATOMS: atom_id res chain seq x y z
N MET A 1 -6.14 1.83 -16.22
CA MET A 1 -6.38 2.53 -14.95
C MET A 1 -6.40 1.50 -13.86
N LEU A 2 -5.49 1.60 -12.89
CA LEU A 2 -5.45 0.76 -11.69
C LEU A 2 -6.02 1.59 -10.54
N GLN A 3 -6.95 1.04 -9.78
CA GLN A 3 -7.54 1.70 -8.63
C GLN A 3 -7.53 0.76 -7.43
N VAL A 4 -7.05 1.28 -6.30
CA VAL A 4 -7.07 0.62 -5.00
C VAL A 4 -7.91 1.48 -4.06
N ASN A 5 -8.86 0.86 -3.36
CA ASN A 5 -9.78 1.53 -2.46
C ASN A 5 -9.73 0.87 -1.08
N LYS A 6 -9.36 1.66 -0.05
CA LYS A 6 -9.33 1.26 1.37
C LYS A 6 -8.65 -0.09 1.63
N LEU A 7 -7.49 -0.32 0.99
CA LEU A 7 -6.71 -1.51 1.21
C LEU A 7 -6.14 -1.52 2.63
N SER A 8 -6.54 -2.52 3.39
CA SER A 8 -6.01 -2.81 4.71
C SER A 8 -5.43 -4.22 4.73
N LEU A 9 -4.18 -4.36 5.19
CA LEU A 9 -3.50 -5.65 5.28
C LEU A 9 -2.76 -5.76 6.61
N ARG A 10 -2.94 -6.91 7.26
CA ARG A 10 -2.27 -7.28 8.50
C ARG A 10 -1.74 -8.70 8.37
N TYR A 11 -0.48 -8.91 8.75
CA TYR A 11 0.08 -10.26 8.79
C TYR A 11 -0.45 -11.05 9.99
N PRO A 12 -0.56 -12.39 9.90
CA PRO A 12 -0.91 -13.21 11.05
C PRO A 12 0.02 -12.94 12.23
N GLY A 13 -0.55 -12.70 13.41
CA GLY A 13 0.19 -12.41 14.64
C GLY A 13 0.65 -10.96 14.82
N ALA A 14 0.44 -10.07 13.84
CA ALA A 14 0.67 -8.64 14.04
C ALA A 14 -0.48 -8.03 14.85
N GLU A 15 -0.16 -7.15 15.80
CA GLU A 15 -1.15 -6.40 16.58
C GLU A 15 -1.84 -5.37 15.67
N ASP A 16 -1.04 -4.58 14.94
CA ASP A 16 -1.49 -3.52 14.06
C ASP A 16 -1.48 -3.88 12.57
N TYR A 17 -2.23 -3.10 11.79
CA TYR A 17 -2.24 -3.18 10.33
C TYR A 17 -0.94 -2.68 9.72
N THR A 18 -0.31 -3.50 8.86
CA THR A 18 0.84 -3.10 8.05
C THR A 18 0.47 -2.05 7.00
N LEU A 19 -0.73 -2.20 6.42
CA LEU A 19 -1.37 -1.21 5.55
C LEU A 19 -2.76 -0.95 6.13
N LYS A 20 -3.14 0.32 6.27
CA LYS A 20 -4.45 0.71 6.79
C LYS A 20 -5.10 1.73 5.87
N ASP A 21 -6.24 1.35 5.32
CA ASP A 21 -7.12 2.18 4.48
C ASP A 21 -6.43 2.89 3.31
N VAL A 22 -5.42 2.24 2.71
CA VAL A 22 -4.66 2.80 1.60
C VAL A 22 -5.52 2.88 0.34
N SER A 23 -5.62 4.07 -0.25
CA SER A 23 -6.38 4.31 -1.48
C SER A 23 -5.55 5.12 -2.47
N PHE A 24 -5.45 4.66 -3.72
CA PHE A 24 -4.75 5.36 -4.78
C PHE A 24 -5.25 4.95 -6.17
N VAL A 25 -4.95 5.79 -7.16
CA VAL A 25 -5.24 5.55 -8.57
C VAL A 25 -3.94 5.72 -9.36
N VAL A 26 -3.72 4.86 -10.35
CA VAL A 26 -2.63 4.99 -11.33
C VAL A 26 -3.22 4.88 -12.74
N ASN A 27 -3.06 5.94 -13.53
CA ASN A 27 -3.49 5.97 -14.91
C ASN A 27 -2.42 5.37 -15.85
N SER A 28 -2.82 5.09 -17.09
CA SER A 28 -1.87 4.60 -18.10
C SER A 28 -0.82 5.67 -18.39
N GLY A 29 0.46 5.29 -18.38
CA GLY A 29 1.58 6.21 -18.61
C GLY A 29 2.03 7.00 -17.37
N GLU A 30 1.32 6.90 -16.24
CA GLU A 30 1.76 7.52 -14.99
C GLU A 30 2.83 6.68 -14.27
N ARG A 31 3.72 7.38 -13.56
CA ARG A 31 4.72 6.77 -12.68
C ARG A 31 4.39 7.12 -11.23
N LEU A 32 4.02 6.12 -10.43
CA LEU A 32 3.77 6.28 -9.01
C LEU A 32 5.00 5.87 -8.19
N GLY A 33 5.54 6.80 -7.41
CA GLY A 33 6.60 6.52 -6.44
C GLY A 33 6.03 6.24 -5.04
N VAL A 34 6.46 5.13 -4.42
CA VAL A 34 6.08 4.78 -3.05
C VAL A 34 7.26 5.08 -2.12
N VAL A 35 7.12 6.08 -1.24
CA VAL A 35 8.18 6.57 -0.34
C VAL A 35 7.77 6.50 1.13
N GLY A 36 8.76 6.46 2.03
CA GLY A 36 8.54 6.43 3.48
C GLY A 36 9.64 5.67 4.24
N PRO A 37 9.68 5.75 5.58
CA PRO A 37 10.69 5.10 6.42
C PRO A 37 10.73 3.57 6.28
N ASN A 38 11.82 2.93 6.68
CA ASN A 38 11.89 1.47 6.73
C ASN A 38 10.81 0.90 7.66
N GLY A 39 10.16 -0.19 7.24
CA GLY A 39 9.04 -0.79 7.98
C GLY A 39 7.65 -0.20 7.67
N SER A 40 7.54 0.89 6.89
CA SER A 40 6.25 1.56 6.61
C SER A 40 5.29 0.82 5.66
N GLY A 41 5.52 -0.48 5.37
CA GLY A 41 4.64 -1.28 4.51
C GLY A 41 4.84 -1.13 2.99
N LYS A 42 5.86 -0.42 2.50
CA LYS A 42 6.08 -0.21 1.04
C LYS A 42 6.21 -1.50 0.24
N SER A 43 7.06 -2.43 0.69
CA SER A 43 7.22 -3.74 0.03
C SER A 43 5.97 -4.60 0.17
N THR A 44 5.15 -4.34 1.19
CA THR A 44 3.85 -4.99 1.38
C THR A 44 2.79 -4.41 0.43
N LEU A 45 2.87 -3.12 0.08
CA LEU A 45 1.98 -2.47 -0.90
C LEU A 45 2.24 -2.94 -2.34
N LEU A 46 3.45 -3.41 -2.63
CA LEU A 46 3.89 -3.82 -3.97
C LEU A 46 3.84 -5.35 -4.21
N ARG A 47 3.46 -6.14 -3.21
CA ARG A 47 3.26 -7.60 -3.33
C ARG A 47 1.79 -7.91 -3.51
#